data_AF-A0A661AW25-F1
#
_entry.id   AF-A0A661AW25-F1
#
_cell.length_a   1.000
_cell.length_b   1.000
_cell.length_c   1.000
_cell.angle_alpha   90.00
_cell.angle_beta   90.00
_cell.angle_gamma   90.00
#
_symmetry.space_group_name_H-M   'P 1'
#
loop_
_entity.id
_entity.type
_entity.pdbx_description
1 polymer ?
#
loop_
_entity_poly.entity_id
_entity_poly.type
_entity_poly.pdbx_seq_one_letter_code
_entity_poly.pdbx_strand_id
1 'polypeptide(L)'
;YFRLKNLSQKEVRQKIKKFFSISAISKKDFKKIWDITRGASGHLWHILKFLKENNGTEIFRSTLHIASNIELPADISNYVIAKIDSLPSETRDIVLSASVLGEKFPHKLLSYMIENEKILPLPEEIFEISGENIRFRWEIFQQACYSMLTAQTKRRLHFSAVKAYKKMAAEESFFQKPGGANGKRGKLEENLKKFAQELAYHYERCGRWKSAFKYLLVAGDEQKRRWAYSAASEFYRRADEIATRMYHRWHNTVQLVDVLFKESEIFWNTGKYSEAMQINRRAARIAVKSKEISLLYGALMRIAVIFNNTGKITYAEKLYQKALKLLDELPENPRRKLQLMVNIGVIKSNLNRLSEGKEIFLQALSIAKKIGDSQTTASLLTNLGWIFEKQGKPHRAVKLHRLAMKMDRENNNILAEAEDLVNLAIALKGIGRIDDAIVSLERAKKLFEKIGDFVGLAFALNSMGEFLRENGDRVKILKIHRKALKLAKSAGEPFLVADVLLNIALDYIALKDMDRAKNYLKRAKQSAQKCNDMETVKKVEKIYEKI
;
A
#
# COMPACT_ATOMS: atom_id res chain seq x y z
N TYR A 1 14.41 7.41 -18.43
CA TYR A 1 13.99 8.49 -19.34
C TYR A 1 15.13 8.81 -20.32
N PHE A 2 15.15 8.18 -21.49
CA PHE A 2 15.97 8.68 -22.59
C PHE A 2 15.31 9.98 -23.08
N ARG A 3 15.90 11.15 -22.79
CA ARG A 3 15.52 12.39 -23.48
C ARG A 3 15.96 12.24 -24.94
N LEU A 4 15.01 11.99 -25.84
CA LEU A 4 15.27 12.06 -27.29
C LEU A 4 15.85 13.44 -27.59
N LYS A 5 17.09 13.51 -28.09
CA LYS A 5 17.71 14.76 -28.53
C LYS A 5 16.90 15.32 -29.70
N ASN A 6 16.65 16.63 -29.69
CA ASN A 6 16.10 17.32 -30.84
C ASN A 6 17.09 17.23 -32.02
N LEU A 7 16.54 17.06 -33.21
CA LEU A 7 17.28 17.00 -34.46
C LEU A 7 17.90 18.36 -34.77
N SER A 8 19.14 18.35 -35.25
CA SER A 8 19.80 19.52 -35.83
C SER A 8 19.08 19.97 -37.11
N GLN A 9 19.28 21.22 -37.53
CA GLN A 9 18.73 21.72 -38.80
C GLN A 9 19.14 20.86 -40.00
N LYS A 10 20.35 20.30 -39.99
CA LYS A 10 20.86 19.41 -41.05
C LYS A 10 20.06 18.11 -41.10
N GLU A 11 19.80 17.49 -39.95
CA GLU A 11 19.02 16.26 -39.84
C GLU A 11 17.54 16.47 -40.19
N VAL A 12 16.95 17.61 -39.78
CA VAL A 12 15.59 17.98 -40.20
C VAL A 12 15.51 18.11 -41.72
N ARG A 13 16.46 18.83 -42.36
CA ARG A 13 16.49 18.92 -43.83
C ARG A 13 16.60 17.56 -44.50
N GLN A 14 17.45 16.67 -43.98
CA GLN A 14 17.58 15.31 -44.52
C GLN A 14 16.28 14.51 -44.39
N LYS A 15 15.59 14.61 -43.24
CA LYS A 15 14.29 13.94 -43.06
C LYS A 15 13.22 14.48 -44.00
N ILE A 16 13.13 15.79 -44.19
CA ILE A 16 12.18 16.41 -45.14
C ILE A 16 12.47 15.90 -46.55
N LYS A 17 13.74 15.93 -46.98
CA LYS A 17 14.17 15.44 -48.29
C LYS A 17 13.78 13.98 -48.53
N LYS A 18 14.04 13.13 -47.52
CA LYS A 18 13.70 11.71 -47.57
C LYS A 18 12.18 11.47 -47.60
N PHE A 19 11.40 12.26 -46.87
CA PHE A 19 9.95 12.06 -46.76
C PHE A 19 9.20 12.39 -48.06
N PHE A 20 9.61 13.46 -48.76
CA PHE A 20 8.99 13.92 -50.01
C PHE A 20 9.73 13.48 -51.27
N SER A 21 10.84 12.73 -51.15
CA SER A 21 11.70 12.33 -52.27
C SER A 21 12.19 13.51 -53.12
N ILE A 22 12.72 14.54 -52.46
CA ILE A 22 13.17 15.82 -53.08
C ILE A 22 14.66 16.09 -52.83
N SER A 23 15.27 16.95 -53.65
CA SER A 23 16.70 17.32 -53.51
C SER A 23 16.92 18.50 -52.57
N ALA A 24 15.96 19.43 -52.48
CA ALA A 24 16.05 20.63 -51.65
C ALA A 24 14.68 21.10 -51.12
N ILE A 25 14.69 21.93 -50.07
CA ILE A 25 13.52 22.68 -49.58
C ILE A 25 13.89 24.18 -49.58
N SER A 26 12.94 25.02 -49.99
CA SER A 26 13.04 26.48 -49.94
C SER A 26 13.52 26.96 -48.56
N LYS A 27 14.48 27.90 -48.53
CA LYS A 27 15.00 28.45 -47.26
C LYS A 27 13.89 29.08 -46.41
N LYS A 28 12.93 29.76 -47.06
CA LYS A 28 11.77 30.40 -46.41
C LYS A 28 10.86 29.36 -45.77
N ASP A 29 10.52 28.30 -46.49
CA ASP A 29 9.59 27.29 -46.01
C ASP A 29 10.22 26.33 -45.00
N PHE A 30 11.51 26.05 -45.15
CA PHE A 30 12.30 25.36 -44.13
C PHE A 30 12.29 26.13 -42.80
N LYS A 31 12.45 27.47 -42.85
CA LYS A 31 12.42 28.31 -41.65
C LYS A 31 11.06 28.20 -40.94
N LYS A 32 9.94 28.26 -41.68
CA LYS A 32 8.60 28.06 -41.12
C LYS A 32 8.46 26.73 -40.39
N ILE A 33 8.88 25.62 -41.02
CA ILE A 33 8.83 24.28 -40.39
C ILE A 33 9.76 24.21 -39.17
N TRP A 34 10.94 24.81 -39.24
CA TRP A 34 11.90 24.82 -38.13
C TRP A 34 11.40 25.63 -36.93
N ASP A 35 10.80 26.79 -37.15
CA ASP A 35 10.31 27.68 -36.09
C ASP A 35 9.20 27.02 -35.26
N ILE A 36 8.35 26.22 -35.92
CA ILE A 36 7.28 25.42 -35.31
C ILE A 36 7.84 24.19 -34.59
N THR A 37 8.71 23.43 -35.25
CA THR A 37 9.13 22.10 -34.75
C THR A 37 10.29 22.14 -33.77
N ARG A 38 11.17 23.16 -33.87
CA ARG A 38 12.41 23.32 -33.08
C ARG A 38 13.25 22.04 -32.97
N GLY A 39 13.22 21.21 -34.02
CA GLY A 39 13.94 19.94 -34.08
C GLY A 39 13.28 18.77 -33.34
N ALA A 40 12.11 18.94 -32.72
CA ALA A 40 11.37 17.83 -32.11
C ALA A 40 10.92 16.83 -33.19
N SER A 41 11.47 15.61 -33.15
CA SER A 41 11.29 14.61 -34.21
C SER A 41 9.84 14.19 -34.44
N GLY A 42 9.05 14.07 -33.36
CA GLY A 42 7.61 13.81 -33.43
C GLY A 42 6.84 14.97 -34.06
N HIS A 43 7.11 16.21 -33.64
CA HIS A 43 6.47 17.40 -34.19
C HIS A 43 6.76 17.54 -35.70
N LEU A 44 8.02 17.34 -36.09
CA LEU A 44 8.41 17.35 -37.50
C LEU A 44 7.62 16.33 -38.32
N TRP A 45 7.51 15.09 -37.84
CA TRP A 45 6.77 14.05 -38.55
C TRP A 45 5.30 14.46 -38.82
N HIS A 46 4.63 15.05 -37.83
CA HIS A 46 3.24 15.53 -37.97
C HIS A 46 3.11 16.66 -39.00
N ILE A 47 3.99 17.65 -38.98
CA ILE A 47 3.98 18.75 -39.97
C ILE A 47 4.20 18.22 -41.39
N LEU A 48 5.11 17.27 -41.59
CA LEU A 48 5.35 16.68 -42.91
C LEU A 48 4.16 15.85 -43.39
N LYS A 49 3.52 15.11 -42.47
CA LYS A 49 2.31 14.35 -42.77
C LYS A 49 1.14 15.29 -43.13
N PHE A 50 0.94 16.38 -42.38
CA PHE A 50 -0.04 17.43 -42.68
C PHE A 50 0.10 17.97 -44.10
N LEU A 51 1.32 18.38 -44.46
CA LEU A 51 1.63 18.92 -45.77
C LEU A 51 1.34 17.92 -46.89
N LYS A 52 1.67 16.64 -46.68
CA LYS A 52 1.40 15.57 -47.66
C LYS A 52 -0.10 15.29 -47.82
N GLU A 53 -0.86 15.26 -46.73
CA GLU A 53 -2.29 14.92 -46.74
C GLU A 53 -3.17 16.04 -47.33
N ASN A 54 -2.75 17.30 -47.19
CA ASN A 54 -3.52 18.45 -47.68
C ASN A 54 -3.03 18.96 -49.05
N ASN A 55 -2.23 18.16 -49.77
CA ASN A 55 -1.56 18.57 -51.02
C ASN A 55 -0.83 19.92 -50.89
N GLY A 56 -0.27 20.20 -49.70
CA GLY A 56 0.25 21.51 -49.35
C GLY A 56 1.68 21.78 -49.77
N THR A 57 2.18 21.04 -50.75
CA THR A 57 3.54 21.15 -51.25
C THR A 57 3.54 21.31 -52.77
N GLU A 58 4.27 22.30 -53.25
CA GLU A 58 4.55 22.52 -54.66
C GLU A 58 6.02 22.22 -54.91
N ILE A 59 6.33 21.36 -55.89
CA ILE A 59 7.71 20.95 -56.19
C ILE A 59 8.12 21.54 -57.53
N PHE A 60 9.12 22.44 -57.51
CA PHE A 60 9.68 23.04 -58.71
C PHE A 60 11.18 22.71 -58.80
N ARG A 61 11.63 22.10 -59.91
CA ARG A 61 13.02 21.66 -60.10
C ARG A 61 13.59 20.90 -58.88
N SER A 62 12.80 19.93 -58.38
CA SER A 62 13.12 19.11 -57.19
C SER A 62 13.31 19.88 -55.88
N THR A 63 12.90 21.15 -55.83
CA THR A 63 12.86 21.97 -54.61
C THR A 63 11.42 22.09 -54.11
N LEU A 64 11.19 21.77 -52.84
CA LEU A 64 9.86 21.88 -52.22
C LEU A 64 9.60 23.31 -51.73
N HIS A 65 8.40 23.78 -52.07
CA HIS A 65 7.74 24.98 -51.57
C HIS A 65 6.43 24.57 -50.87
N ILE A 66 6.02 25.31 -49.84
CA ILE A 66 4.70 25.11 -49.22
C ILE A 66 3.69 25.91 -50.05
N ALA A 67 2.58 25.27 -50.44
CA ALA A 67 1.54 25.87 -51.25
C ALA A 67 0.97 27.14 -50.57
N SER A 68 0.68 28.18 -51.35
CA SER A 68 0.31 29.50 -50.80
C SER A 68 -1.00 29.53 -50.03
N ASN A 69 -1.88 28.56 -50.27
CA ASN A 69 -3.17 28.36 -49.62
C ASN A 69 -3.09 27.55 -48.31
N ILE A 70 -1.90 27.14 -47.88
CA ILE A 70 -1.72 26.26 -46.71
C ILE A 70 -1.03 26.99 -45.58
N GLU A 71 -1.74 27.09 -44.45
CA GLU A 71 -1.19 27.54 -43.18
C GLU A 71 -0.69 26.33 -42.37
N LEU A 72 0.56 26.41 -41.92
CA LEU A 72 1.13 25.36 -41.06
C LEU A 72 0.54 25.46 -39.65
N PRO A 73 0.11 24.35 -39.03
CA PRO A 73 -0.34 24.33 -37.64
C PRO A 73 0.75 24.86 -36.71
N ALA A 74 0.39 25.80 -35.82
CA ALA A 74 1.34 26.43 -34.90
C ALA A 74 1.93 25.45 -33.86
N ASP A 75 1.21 24.36 -33.56
CA ASP A 75 1.66 23.27 -32.71
C ASP A 75 1.02 21.92 -33.12
N ILE A 76 1.48 20.82 -32.51
CA ILE A 76 0.93 19.48 -32.75
C ILE A 76 -0.56 19.42 -32.40
N SER A 77 -1.00 20.16 -31.38
CA SER A 77 -2.40 20.18 -30.95
C SER A 77 -3.31 20.72 -32.06
N ASN A 78 -2.90 21.79 -32.75
CA ASN A 78 -3.63 22.36 -33.88
C ASN A 78 -3.64 21.44 -35.10
N TYR A 79 -2.56 20.68 -35.34
CA TYR A 79 -2.56 19.63 -36.37
C TYR A 79 -3.57 18.53 -36.03
N VAL A 80 -3.56 18.08 -34.78
CA VAL A 80 -4.48 17.04 -34.29
C VAL A 80 -5.93 17.51 -34.39
N ILE A 81 -6.22 18.75 -33.96
CA ILE A 81 -7.56 19.36 -34.04
C ILE A 81 -8.02 19.43 -35.50
N ALA A 82 -7.20 19.99 -36.40
CA ALA A 82 -7.54 20.06 -37.82
C ALA A 82 -7.78 18.67 -38.44
N LYS A 83 -7.01 17.67 -38.02
CA LYS A 83 -7.20 16.28 -38.46
C LYS A 83 -8.53 15.72 -37.95
N ILE A 84 -8.89 15.95 -36.70
CA ILE A 84 -10.17 15.53 -36.11
C ILE A 84 -11.34 16.25 -36.83
N ASP A 85 -11.19 17.54 -37.13
CA ASP A 85 -12.18 18.34 -37.85
C ASP A 85 -12.36 17.92 -39.31
N SER A 86 -11.34 17.28 -39.91
CA SER A 86 -11.45 16.70 -41.26
C SER A 86 -12.21 15.37 -41.31
N LEU A 87 -12.44 14.72 -40.16
CA LEU A 87 -13.15 13.44 -40.11
C LEU A 87 -14.66 13.62 -40.36
N PRO A 88 -15.35 12.62 -40.94
CA PRO A 88 -16.82 12.57 -40.98
C PRO A 88 -17.42 12.77 -39.57
N SER A 89 -18.60 13.38 -39.49
CA SER A 89 -19.25 13.71 -38.21
C SER A 89 -19.37 12.51 -37.27
N GLU A 90 -19.83 11.37 -37.78
CA GLU A 90 -19.98 10.13 -37.00
C GLU A 90 -18.63 9.61 -36.48
N THR A 91 -17.60 9.58 -37.33
CA THR A 91 -16.25 9.14 -36.95
C THR A 91 -15.63 10.08 -35.91
N ARG A 92 -15.83 11.40 -36.09
CA ARG A 92 -15.37 12.42 -35.16
C ARG A 92 -15.99 12.24 -33.79
N ASP A 93 -17.30 12.02 -33.73
CA ASP A 93 -18.02 11.80 -32.47
C ASP A 93 -17.52 10.55 -31.74
N ILE A 94 -17.19 9.47 -32.46
CA ILE A 94 -16.61 8.26 -31.87
C ILE A 94 -15.20 8.56 -31.32
N VAL A 95 -14.33 9.23 -32.07
CA VAL A 95 -12.97 9.60 -31.66
C VAL A 95 -13.01 10.48 -30.41
N LEU A 96 -13.85 11.52 -30.41
CA LEU A 96 -14.05 12.42 -29.28
C LEU A 96 -14.63 11.67 -28.07
N SER A 97 -15.58 10.75 -28.29
CA SER A 97 -16.15 9.91 -27.23
C SER A 97 -15.08 9.02 -26.59
N ALA A 98 -14.25 8.34 -27.40
CA ALA A 98 -13.17 7.48 -26.93
C ALA A 98 -12.15 8.21 -26.03
N SER A 99 -11.99 9.54 -26.23
CA SER A 99 -11.02 10.33 -25.46
C SER A 99 -11.24 10.30 -23.95
N VAL A 100 -12.46 10.01 -23.45
CA VAL A 100 -12.72 9.95 -22.00
C VAL A 100 -12.30 8.63 -21.34
N LEU A 101 -11.95 7.60 -22.14
CA LEU A 101 -11.66 6.24 -21.67
C LEU A 101 -10.17 6.02 -21.33
N GLY A 102 -9.32 7.01 -21.60
CA GLY A 102 -7.87 6.95 -21.39
C GLY A 102 -7.12 6.52 -22.66
N GLU A 103 -5.81 6.27 -22.52
CA GLU A 103 -4.92 5.98 -23.65
C GLU A 103 -5.20 4.62 -24.30
N LYS A 104 -5.54 3.61 -23.49
CA LYS A 104 -5.82 2.24 -23.90
C LYS A 104 -7.09 1.74 -23.22
N PHE A 105 -7.99 1.12 -23.98
CA PHE A 105 -9.25 0.61 -23.46
C PHE A 105 -9.78 -0.56 -24.31
N PRO A 106 -10.65 -1.41 -23.74
CA PRO A 106 -11.28 -2.50 -24.49
C PRO A 106 -12.21 -1.98 -25.59
N HIS A 107 -12.20 -2.62 -26.76
CA HIS A 107 -13.13 -2.35 -27.86
C HIS A 107 -14.59 -2.40 -27.40
N LYS A 108 -14.93 -3.43 -26.62
CA LYS A 108 -16.27 -3.66 -26.06
C LYS A 108 -16.76 -2.50 -25.19
N LEU A 109 -15.85 -1.84 -24.46
CA LEU A 109 -16.19 -0.69 -23.62
C LEU A 109 -16.65 0.50 -24.46
N LEU A 110 -15.92 0.81 -25.54
CA LEU A 110 -16.30 1.87 -26.46
C LEU A 110 -17.64 1.57 -27.12
N SER A 111 -17.85 0.32 -27.57
CA SER A 111 -19.10 -0.12 -28.21
C SER A 111 -20.31 0.09 -27.31
N TYR A 112 -20.20 -0.27 -26.03
CA TYR A 112 -21.27 -0.05 -25.06
C TYR A 112 -21.46 1.41 -24.68
N MET A 113 -20.41 2.22 -24.75
CA MET A 113 -20.50 3.65 -24.46
C MET A 113 -21.23 4.42 -25.56
N ILE A 114 -21.04 4.02 -26.82
CA ILE A 114 -21.69 4.66 -27.98
C ILE A 114 -22.97 3.94 -28.44
N GLU A 115 -23.35 2.85 -27.77
CA GLU A 115 -24.53 2.02 -28.08
C GLU A 115 -24.55 1.50 -29.53
N ASN A 116 -23.36 1.15 -30.06
CA ASN A 116 -23.21 0.62 -31.42
C ASN A 116 -22.34 -0.65 -31.43
N GLU A 117 -22.91 -1.77 -31.86
CA GLU A 117 -22.26 -3.09 -31.88
C GLU A 117 -21.25 -3.25 -33.03
N LYS A 118 -21.47 -2.56 -34.16
CA LYS A 118 -20.55 -2.57 -35.30
C LYS A 118 -19.73 -1.28 -35.29
N ILE A 119 -18.76 -1.21 -34.38
CA ILE A 119 -17.71 -0.21 -34.55
C ILE A 119 -16.90 -0.66 -35.77
N LEU A 120 -16.77 0.22 -36.78
CA LEU A 120 -15.58 0.46 -37.63
C LEU A 120 -15.93 0.72 -39.10
N PRO A 121 -15.20 1.66 -39.74
CA PRO A 121 -13.77 1.95 -39.51
C PRO A 121 -13.44 3.16 -38.61
N LEU A 122 -12.53 2.94 -37.65
CA LEU A 122 -11.86 3.92 -36.80
C LEU A 122 -10.58 4.29 -37.56
N PRO A 123 -10.17 5.56 -37.57
CA PRO A 123 -9.01 5.98 -38.33
C PRO A 123 -7.74 5.31 -37.80
N GLU A 124 -7.11 4.46 -38.62
CA GLU A 124 -5.86 3.78 -38.27
C GLU A 124 -4.72 4.76 -38.01
N GLU A 125 -4.82 6.01 -38.44
CA GLU A 125 -3.84 7.04 -38.13
C GLU A 125 -3.93 7.54 -36.68
N ILE A 126 -5.11 7.41 -36.05
CA ILE A 126 -5.38 7.86 -34.67
C ILE A 126 -5.27 6.68 -33.70
N PHE A 127 -5.78 5.51 -34.12
CA PHE A 127 -5.86 4.33 -33.27
C PHE A 127 -4.95 3.20 -33.74
N GLU A 128 -4.47 2.45 -32.77
CA GLU A 128 -3.86 1.14 -32.93
C GLU A 128 -4.78 0.11 -32.29
N ILE A 129 -5.15 -0.92 -33.06
CA ILE A 129 -5.99 -2.01 -32.60
C ILE A 129 -5.10 -3.23 -32.39
N SER A 130 -5.09 -3.75 -31.17
CA SER A 130 -4.29 -4.92 -30.78
C SER A 130 -5.19 -5.91 -30.02
N GLY A 131 -5.68 -6.92 -30.75
CA GLY A 131 -6.65 -7.87 -30.23
C GLY A 131 -7.95 -7.17 -29.83
N GLU A 132 -8.39 -7.35 -28.59
CA GLU A 132 -9.61 -6.71 -28.07
C GLU A 132 -9.41 -5.28 -27.57
N ASN A 133 -8.19 -4.72 -27.64
CA ASN A 133 -7.90 -3.39 -27.11
C ASN A 133 -7.66 -2.37 -28.23
N ILE A 134 -8.18 -1.18 -28.00
CA ILE A 134 -7.93 0.02 -28.79
C ILE A 134 -6.96 0.90 -28.00
N ARG A 135 -5.98 1.47 -28.68
CA ARG A 135 -5.05 2.45 -28.10
C ARG A 135 -4.95 3.68 -28.99
N PHE A 136 -4.94 4.86 -28.39
CA PHE A 136 -4.50 6.06 -29.12
C PHE A 136 -3.02 5.90 -29.46
N ARG A 137 -2.65 6.01 -30.74
CA ARG A 137 -1.25 5.85 -31.17
C ARG A 137 -0.29 6.80 -30.47
N TRP A 138 -0.80 7.97 -30.06
CA TRP A 138 -0.03 8.98 -29.34
C TRP A 138 -0.88 9.61 -28.25
N GLU A 139 -0.30 9.81 -27.08
CA GLU A 139 -0.97 10.41 -25.92
C GLU A 139 -1.55 11.80 -26.25
N ILE A 140 -0.86 12.58 -27.09
CA ILE A 140 -1.29 13.91 -27.52
C ILE A 140 -2.63 13.88 -28.29
N PHE A 141 -2.93 12.80 -29.02
CA PHE A 141 -4.23 12.67 -29.70
C PHE A 141 -5.36 12.59 -28.68
N GLN A 142 -5.21 11.74 -27.66
CA GLN A 142 -6.21 11.61 -26.60
C GLN A 142 -6.42 12.92 -25.87
N GLN A 143 -5.33 13.61 -25.48
CA GLN A 143 -5.39 14.87 -24.74
C GLN A 143 -6.05 16.00 -25.56
N ALA A 144 -5.72 16.12 -26.86
CA ALA A 144 -6.33 17.10 -27.76
C ALA A 144 -7.80 16.80 -28.01
N CYS A 145 -8.17 15.54 -28.28
CA CYS A 145 -9.59 15.16 -28.40
C CYS A 145 -10.36 15.52 -27.12
N TYR A 146 -9.79 15.23 -25.96
CA TYR A 146 -10.40 15.53 -24.68
C TYR A 146 -10.50 17.04 -24.43
N SER A 147 -9.54 17.85 -24.87
CA SER A 147 -9.59 19.32 -24.69
C SER A 147 -10.68 19.97 -25.54
N MET A 148 -10.96 19.44 -26.73
CA MET A 148 -12.04 19.90 -27.62
C MET A 148 -13.45 19.75 -27.00
N LEU A 149 -13.62 18.83 -26.05
CA LEU A 149 -14.92 18.58 -25.42
C LEU A 149 -15.28 19.67 -24.40
N THR A 150 -16.51 20.18 -24.49
CA THR A 150 -17.08 21.06 -23.46
C THR A 150 -17.20 20.34 -22.10
N ALA A 151 -17.28 21.11 -21.01
CA ALA A 151 -17.46 20.54 -19.68
C ALA A 151 -18.73 19.68 -19.55
N GLN A 152 -19.82 20.08 -20.23
CA GLN A 152 -21.08 19.32 -20.24
C GLN A 152 -20.93 18.01 -21.03
N THR A 153 -20.30 18.05 -22.20
CA THR A 153 -20.08 16.86 -23.02
C THR A 153 -19.16 15.86 -22.30
N LYS A 154 -18.09 16.34 -21.64
CA LYS A 154 -17.23 15.53 -20.77
C LYS A 154 -18.05 14.79 -19.71
N ARG A 155 -18.89 15.50 -18.94
CA ARG A 155 -19.73 14.88 -17.91
C ARG A 155 -20.66 13.80 -18.48
N ARG A 156 -21.29 14.08 -19.63
CA ARG A 156 -22.17 13.11 -20.32
C ARG A 156 -21.40 11.86 -20.74
N LEU A 157 -20.25 12.02 -21.39
CA LEU A 157 -19.44 10.91 -21.87
C LEU A 157 -18.86 10.07 -20.73
N HIS A 158 -18.37 10.69 -19.64
CA HIS A 158 -17.96 9.93 -18.45
C HIS A 158 -19.14 9.16 -17.83
N PHE A 159 -20.36 9.69 -17.88
CA PHE A 159 -21.54 8.94 -17.43
C PHE A 159 -21.90 7.79 -18.37
N SER A 160 -21.74 7.95 -19.69
CA SER A 160 -21.87 6.84 -20.64
C SER A 160 -20.82 5.76 -20.39
N ALA A 161 -19.56 6.12 -20.10
CA ALA A 161 -18.52 5.16 -19.72
C ALA A 161 -18.90 4.36 -18.47
N VAL A 162 -19.48 5.01 -17.44
CA VAL A 162 -20.03 4.30 -16.27
C VAL A 162 -21.08 3.26 -16.66
N LYS A 163 -22.01 3.61 -17.57
CA LYS A 163 -23.03 2.66 -18.04
C LYS A 163 -22.39 1.49 -18.77
N ALA A 164 -21.38 1.75 -19.59
CA ALA A 164 -20.64 0.74 -20.34
C ALA A 164 -19.94 -0.26 -19.41
N TYR A 165 -19.19 0.22 -18.39
CA TYR A 165 -18.58 -0.65 -17.38
C TYR A 165 -19.60 -1.49 -16.62
N LYS A 166 -20.77 -0.92 -16.28
CA LYS A 166 -21.86 -1.67 -15.64
C LYS A 166 -22.41 -2.78 -16.54
N LYS A 167 -22.55 -2.51 -17.84
CA LYS A 167 -23.01 -3.50 -18.82
C LYS A 167 -22.00 -4.65 -18.95
N MET A 168 -20.70 -4.33 -19.05
CA MET A 168 -19.64 -5.34 -19.05
C MET A 168 -19.67 -6.23 -17.80
N ALA A 169 -19.79 -5.63 -16.62
CA ALA A 169 -19.89 -6.38 -15.36
C ALA A 169 -21.13 -7.29 -15.31
N ALA A 170 -22.26 -6.85 -15.85
CA ALA A 170 -23.50 -7.62 -15.88
C ALA A 170 -23.43 -8.82 -16.83
N GLU A 171 -22.79 -8.67 -17.98
CA GLU A 171 -22.59 -9.79 -18.91
C GLU A 171 -21.68 -10.86 -18.33
N GLU A 172 -20.59 -10.47 -17.68
CA GLU A 172 -19.76 -11.42 -16.93
C GLU A 172 -20.56 -12.18 -15.88
N SER A 173 -21.57 -11.56 -15.26
CA SER A 173 -22.43 -12.23 -14.28
C SER A 173 -23.39 -13.23 -14.94
N PHE A 174 -23.80 -12.99 -16.19
CA PHE A 174 -24.71 -13.88 -16.92
C PHE A 174 -24.07 -15.22 -17.24
N PHE A 175 -22.79 -15.24 -17.61
CA PHE A 175 -22.04 -16.47 -17.91
C PHE A 175 -21.67 -17.29 -16.66
N GLN A 176 -21.86 -16.74 -15.45
CA GLN A 176 -21.57 -17.43 -14.19
C GLN A 176 -22.85 -18.03 -13.59
N LYS A 177 -23.01 -19.37 -13.57
CA LYS A 177 -24.18 -20.10 -12.99
C LYS A 177 -24.71 -19.49 -11.67
N PRO A 178 -25.84 -18.75 -11.66
CA PRO A 178 -26.29 -18.05 -10.46
C PRO A 178 -27.12 -18.95 -9.54
N GLY A 179 -26.85 -18.93 -8.23
CA GLY A 179 -27.65 -19.60 -7.21
C GLY A 179 -28.94 -18.84 -6.81
N GLY A 180 -29.71 -18.36 -7.79
CA GLY A 180 -30.94 -17.56 -7.55
C GLY A 180 -30.77 -16.03 -7.64
N ALA A 181 -31.83 -15.26 -7.36
CA ALA A 181 -31.87 -13.79 -7.55
C ALA A 181 -30.87 -13.02 -6.67
N ASN A 182 -30.73 -13.43 -5.40
CA ASN A 182 -29.71 -12.89 -4.49
C ASN A 182 -28.29 -13.25 -4.97
N GLY A 183 -28.11 -14.44 -5.56
CA GLY A 183 -26.87 -14.85 -6.21
C GLY A 183 -26.52 -13.99 -7.43
N LYS A 184 -27.49 -13.61 -8.26
CA LYS A 184 -27.28 -12.71 -9.41
C LYS A 184 -26.82 -11.32 -8.97
N ARG A 185 -27.47 -10.74 -7.95
CA ARG A 185 -27.11 -9.41 -7.42
C ARG A 185 -25.73 -9.41 -6.77
N GLY A 186 -25.41 -10.46 -5.99
CA GLY A 186 -24.08 -10.62 -5.39
C GLY A 186 -22.97 -10.69 -6.44
N LYS A 187 -23.16 -11.48 -7.50
CA LYS A 187 -22.20 -11.60 -8.61
C LYS A 187 -22.00 -10.31 -9.39
N LEU A 188 -23.07 -9.57 -9.63
CA LEU A 188 -22.96 -8.26 -10.28
C LEU A 188 -22.13 -7.30 -9.44
N GLU A 189 -22.38 -7.23 -8.13
CA GLU A 189 -21.60 -6.39 -7.22
C GLU A 189 -20.14 -6.82 -7.16
N GLU A 190 -19.85 -8.12 -7.24
CA GLU A 190 -18.49 -8.64 -7.30
C GLU A 190 -17.77 -8.26 -8.60
N ASN A 191 -18.42 -8.43 -9.75
CA ASN A 191 -17.85 -8.03 -11.04
C ASN A 191 -17.64 -6.51 -11.13
N LEU A 192 -18.53 -5.70 -10.54
CA LEU A 192 -18.34 -4.25 -10.48
C LEU A 192 -17.11 -3.84 -9.66
N LYS A 193 -16.69 -4.63 -8.67
CA LYS A 193 -15.47 -4.35 -7.90
C LYS A 193 -14.21 -4.45 -8.78
N LYS A 194 -14.21 -5.28 -9.83
CA LYS A 194 -13.08 -5.38 -10.77
C LYS A 194 -12.82 -4.08 -11.53
N PHE A 195 -13.87 -3.27 -11.73
CA PHE A 195 -13.81 -1.96 -12.38
C PHE A 195 -13.86 -0.81 -11.37
N ALA A 196 -13.52 -1.03 -10.09
CA ALA A 196 -13.72 -0.02 -9.05
C ALA A 196 -12.91 1.25 -9.31
N GLN A 197 -11.70 1.14 -9.84
CA GLN A 197 -10.83 2.30 -10.10
C GLN A 197 -11.38 3.16 -11.24
N GLU A 198 -11.80 2.51 -12.32
CA GLU A 198 -12.38 3.12 -13.50
C GLU A 198 -13.73 3.76 -13.16
N LEU A 199 -14.60 3.02 -12.46
CA LEU A 199 -15.88 3.54 -11.99
C LEU A 199 -15.68 4.74 -11.06
N ALA A 200 -14.75 4.69 -10.12
CA ALA A 200 -14.43 5.83 -9.26
C ALA A 200 -14.03 7.06 -10.09
N TYR A 201 -13.09 6.90 -11.03
CA TYR A 201 -12.64 7.96 -11.92
C TYR A 201 -13.78 8.58 -12.73
N HIS A 202 -14.59 7.76 -13.41
CA HIS A 202 -15.68 8.27 -14.23
C HIS A 202 -16.80 8.89 -13.38
N TYR A 203 -17.09 8.36 -12.19
CA TYR A 203 -18.09 8.94 -11.29
C TYR A 203 -17.70 10.31 -10.75
N GLU A 204 -16.43 10.53 -10.42
CA GLU A 204 -15.93 11.85 -10.04
C GLU A 204 -16.10 12.86 -11.19
N ARG A 205 -15.70 12.46 -12.40
CA ARG A 205 -15.72 13.35 -13.58
C ARG A 205 -17.14 13.70 -14.04
N CYS A 206 -18.12 12.81 -13.86
CA CYS A 206 -19.53 13.11 -14.13
C CYS A 206 -20.27 13.74 -12.93
N GLY A 207 -19.59 13.99 -11.81
CA GLY A 207 -20.16 14.70 -10.65
C GLY A 207 -21.12 13.86 -9.79
N ARG A 208 -21.08 12.53 -9.91
CA ARG A 208 -21.90 11.61 -9.08
C ARG A 208 -21.13 11.19 -7.82
N TRP A 209 -20.93 12.17 -6.95
CA TRP A 209 -20.04 12.08 -5.78
C TRP A 209 -20.31 10.88 -4.86
N LYS A 210 -21.58 10.51 -4.61
CA LYS A 210 -21.91 9.38 -3.72
C LYS A 210 -21.42 8.05 -4.29
N SER A 211 -21.52 7.87 -5.61
CA SER A 211 -21.01 6.67 -6.27
C SER A 211 -19.49 6.71 -6.39
N ALA A 212 -18.91 7.87 -6.71
CA ALA A 212 -17.46 8.07 -6.69
C ALA A 212 -16.86 7.67 -5.34
N PHE A 213 -17.39 8.22 -4.25
CA PHE A 213 -16.98 7.90 -2.89
C PHE A 213 -17.02 6.39 -2.60
N LYS A 214 -18.13 5.72 -2.92
CA LYS A 214 -18.26 4.27 -2.76
C LYS A 214 -17.14 3.51 -3.48
N TYR A 215 -16.89 3.81 -4.75
CA TYR A 215 -15.91 3.08 -5.55
C TYR A 215 -14.46 3.45 -5.22
N LEU A 216 -14.18 4.68 -4.76
CA LEU A 216 -12.87 5.04 -4.21
C LEU A 216 -12.53 4.18 -2.98
N LEU A 217 -13.50 3.95 -2.08
CA LEU A 217 -13.29 3.06 -0.93
C LEU A 217 -13.00 1.62 -1.37
N VAL A 218 -13.75 1.11 -2.34
CA VAL A 218 -13.54 -0.25 -2.88
C VAL A 218 -12.16 -0.37 -3.52
N ALA A 219 -11.78 0.60 -4.36
CA ALA A 219 -10.47 0.64 -5.01
C ALA A 219 -9.33 0.74 -3.97
N GLY A 220 -9.48 1.60 -2.96
CA GLY A 220 -8.52 1.73 -1.87
C GLY A 220 -8.34 0.42 -1.09
N ASP A 221 -9.44 -0.24 -0.73
CA ASP A 221 -9.42 -1.53 -0.03
C ASP A 221 -8.76 -2.63 -0.86
N GLU A 222 -8.98 -2.63 -2.18
CA GLU A 222 -8.33 -3.56 -3.09
C GLU A 222 -6.83 -3.33 -3.18
N GLN A 223 -6.39 -2.08 -3.33
CA GLN A 223 -4.97 -1.74 -3.32
C GLN A 223 -4.31 -2.08 -1.98
N LYS A 224 -5.01 -1.87 -0.87
CA LYS A 224 -4.55 -2.29 0.45
C LYS A 224 -4.34 -3.81 0.53
N ARG A 225 -5.29 -4.61 0.01
CA ARG A 225 -5.16 -6.09 -0.05
C ARG A 225 -3.98 -6.54 -0.90
N ARG A 226 -3.58 -5.75 -1.90
CA ARG A 226 -2.40 -5.98 -2.74
C ARG A 226 -1.12 -5.36 -2.17
N TRP A 227 -1.14 -4.85 -0.94
CA TRP A 227 -0.01 -4.18 -0.28
C TRP A 227 0.49 -2.92 -1.01
N ALA A 228 -0.30 -2.39 -1.94
CA ALA A 228 -0.02 -1.17 -2.69
C ALA A 228 -0.47 0.07 -1.88
N TYR A 229 0.16 0.27 -0.72
CA TYR A 229 -0.25 1.28 0.26
C TYR A 229 -0.23 2.72 -0.27
N SER A 230 0.71 3.07 -1.15
CA SER A 230 0.75 4.40 -1.78
C SER A 230 -0.50 4.64 -2.65
N ALA A 231 -0.88 3.67 -3.47
CA ALA A 231 -2.08 3.76 -4.30
C ALA A 231 -3.36 3.77 -3.45
N ALA A 232 -3.42 2.92 -2.42
CA ALA A 232 -4.54 2.90 -1.47
C ALA A 232 -4.74 4.26 -0.77
N SER A 233 -3.64 4.87 -0.33
CA SER A 233 -3.66 6.20 0.30
C SER A 233 -4.21 7.26 -0.64
N GLU A 234 -3.87 7.24 -1.94
CA GLU A 234 -4.41 8.18 -2.91
C GLU A 234 -5.94 8.07 -3.04
N PHE A 235 -6.46 6.84 -3.11
CA PHE A 235 -7.90 6.59 -3.18
C PHE A 235 -8.63 7.07 -1.91
N TYR A 236 -8.09 6.78 -0.73
CA TYR A 236 -8.69 7.22 0.54
C TYR A 236 -8.62 8.75 0.69
N ARG A 237 -7.53 9.39 0.28
CA ARG A 237 -7.40 10.85 0.28
C ARG A 237 -8.45 11.51 -0.61
N ARG A 238 -8.67 11.00 -1.82
CA ARG A 238 -9.75 11.47 -2.71
C ARG A 238 -11.14 11.22 -2.10
N ALA A 239 -11.33 10.09 -1.41
CA ALA A 239 -12.58 9.82 -0.71
C ALA A 239 -12.82 10.80 0.46
N ASP A 240 -11.79 11.16 1.23
CA ASP A 240 -11.84 12.18 2.28
C ASP A 240 -12.18 13.56 1.71
N GLU A 241 -11.56 13.95 0.58
CA GLU A 241 -11.91 15.21 -0.11
C GLU A 241 -13.40 15.27 -0.47
N ILE A 242 -13.96 14.18 -1.02
CA ILE A 242 -15.38 14.11 -1.37
C ILE A 242 -16.24 14.15 -0.10
N ALA A 243 -15.93 13.34 0.90
CA ALA A 243 -16.69 13.27 2.15
C ALA A 243 -16.70 14.61 2.88
N THR A 244 -15.57 15.32 2.88
CA THR A 244 -15.42 16.66 3.47
C THR A 244 -16.23 17.69 2.70
N ARG A 245 -16.12 17.73 1.37
CA ARG A 245 -16.90 18.68 0.53
C ARG A 245 -18.40 18.45 0.67
N MET A 246 -18.82 17.20 0.78
CA MET A 246 -20.23 16.82 0.85
C MET A 246 -20.78 16.74 2.28
N TYR A 247 -19.95 17.03 3.29
CA TYR A 247 -20.29 16.86 4.71
C TYR A 247 -21.63 17.52 5.08
N HIS A 248 -21.81 18.79 4.70
CA HIS A 248 -23.02 19.56 4.99
C HIS A 248 -24.27 19.07 4.22
N ARG A 249 -24.09 18.42 3.07
CA ARG A 249 -25.21 17.90 2.26
C ARG A 249 -25.64 16.50 2.68
N TRP A 250 -24.71 15.67 3.14
CA TRP A 250 -24.98 14.26 3.42
C TRP A 250 -25.09 13.93 4.91
N HIS A 251 -24.74 14.87 5.81
CA HIS A 251 -24.74 14.66 7.27
C HIS A 251 -24.02 13.36 7.65
N ASN A 252 -22.90 13.09 6.98
CA ASN A 252 -22.36 11.74 6.87
C ASN A 252 -21.07 11.57 7.67
N THR A 253 -21.15 11.93 8.95
CA THR A 253 -20.04 11.87 9.90
C THR A 253 -19.44 10.46 9.96
N VAL A 254 -20.28 9.43 9.94
CA VAL A 254 -19.85 8.03 10.00
C VAL A 254 -18.96 7.67 8.82
N GLN A 255 -19.36 7.95 7.58
CA GLN A 255 -18.54 7.60 6.41
C GLN A 255 -17.27 8.44 6.33
N LEU A 256 -17.32 9.72 6.72
CA LEU A 256 -16.12 10.55 6.79
C LEU A 256 -15.11 9.96 7.78
N VAL A 257 -15.54 9.61 8.99
CA VAL A 257 -14.65 9.02 9.99
C VAL A 257 -14.16 7.62 9.57
N ASP A 258 -14.98 6.81 8.91
CA ASP A 258 -14.55 5.52 8.37
C ASP A 258 -13.40 5.67 7.36
N VAL A 259 -13.47 6.66 6.45
CA VAL A 259 -12.38 6.95 5.51
C VAL A 259 -11.11 7.36 6.25
N LEU A 260 -11.23 8.25 7.25
CA LEU A 260 -10.09 8.67 8.07
C LEU A 260 -9.46 7.48 8.81
N PHE A 261 -10.26 6.54 9.29
CA PHE A 261 -9.75 5.32 9.91
C PHE A 261 -9.00 4.44 8.92
N LYS A 262 -9.51 4.26 7.70
CA LYS A 262 -8.84 3.51 6.64
C LYS A 262 -7.53 4.17 6.23
N GLU A 263 -7.53 5.48 6.03
CA GLU A 263 -6.33 6.25 5.69
C GLU A 263 -5.29 6.20 6.80
N SER A 264 -5.71 6.40 8.06
CA SER A 264 -4.82 6.26 9.21
C SER A 264 -4.21 4.86 9.32
N GLU A 265 -4.95 3.81 8.96
CA GLU A 265 -4.43 2.45 8.99
C GLU A 265 -3.29 2.27 7.97
N ILE A 266 -3.38 2.91 6.80
CA ILE A 266 -2.29 2.93 5.82
C ILE A 266 -1.03 3.60 6.40
N PHE A 267 -1.19 4.76 7.03
CA PHE A 267 -0.06 5.45 7.65
C PHE A 267 0.53 4.66 8.82
N TRP A 268 -0.30 3.97 9.61
CA TRP A 268 0.17 3.08 10.66
C TRP A 268 0.97 1.90 10.09
N ASN A 269 0.43 1.20 9.07
CA ASN A 269 1.09 0.06 8.42
C ASN A 269 2.42 0.46 7.73
N THR A 270 2.57 1.73 7.35
CA THR A 270 3.79 2.24 6.69
C THR A 270 4.76 2.91 7.68
N GLY A 271 4.51 2.81 8.99
CA GLY A 271 5.36 3.39 10.05
C GLY A 271 5.26 4.91 10.19
N LYS A 272 4.37 5.57 9.46
CA LYS A 272 4.11 7.02 9.47
C LYS A 272 3.17 7.40 10.61
N TYR A 273 3.63 7.16 11.84
CA TYR A 273 2.82 7.32 13.05
C TYR A 273 2.35 8.76 13.31
N SER A 274 3.11 9.76 12.88
CA SER A 274 2.73 11.19 13.00
C SER A 274 1.47 11.51 12.18
N GLU A 275 1.41 11.05 10.95
CA GLU A 275 0.31 11.27 10.02
C GLU A 275 -0.93 10.51 10.48
N ALA A 276 -0.76 9.23 10.87
CA ALA A 276 -1.82 8.44 11.48
C ALA A 276 -2.40 9.12 12.74
N MET A 277 -1.53 9.71 13.59
CA MET A 277 -1.95 10.44 14.78
C MET A 277 -2.76 11.69 14.43
N GLN A 278 -2.34 12.48 13.44
CA GLN A 278 -3.06 13.68 13.01
C GLN A 278 -4.46 13.34 12.50
N ILE A 279 -4.57 12.30 11.68
CA ILE A 279 -5.85 11.84 11.11
C ILE A 279 -6.79 11.34 12.20
N ASN A 280 -6.33 10.48 13.12
CA ASN A 280 -7.20 10.01 14.20
C ASN A 280 -7.60 11.13 15.17
N ARG A 281 -6.74 12.13 15.40
CA ARG A 281 -7.13 13.33 16.16
C ARG A 281 -8.22 14.12 15.46
N ARG A 282 -8.14 14.26 14.12
CA ARG A 282 -9.22 14.86 13.33
C ARG A 282 -10.51 14.06 13.46
N ALA A 283 -10.45 12.73 13.31
CA ALA A 283 -11.60 11.84 13.50
C ALA A 283 -12.23 11.99 14.90
N ALA A 284 -11.41 12.02 15.97
CA ALA A 284 -11.88 12.24 17.33
C ALA A 284 -12.59 13.60 17.51
N ARG A 285 -12.04 14.69 16.94
CA ARG A 285 -12.69 16.02 16.99
C ARG A 285 -14.04 16.02 16.28
N ILE A 286 -14.13 15.38 15.12
CA ILE A 286 -15.39 15.25 14.37
C ILE A 286 -16.41 14.48 15.22
N ALA A 287 -16.02 13.33 15.77
CA ALA A 287 -16.87 12.50 16.60
C ALA A 287 -17.40 13.23 17.85
N VAL A 288 -16.56 14.04 18.51
CA VAL A 288 -16.99 14.87 19.64
C VAL A 288 -18.02 15.91 19.20
N LYS A 289 -17.75 16.63 18.10
CA LYS A 289 -18.67 17.65 17.57
C LYS A 289 -20.01 17.07 17.14
N SER A 290 -20.01 15.88 16.57
CA SER A 290 -21.23 15.19 16.14
C SER A 290 -21.90 14.38 17.25
N LYS A 291 -21.31 14.33 18.46
CA LYS A 291 -21.78 13.52 19.60
C LYS A 291 -21.90 12.02 19.28
N GLU A 292 -21.04 11.52 18.40
CA GLU A 292 -21.03 10.12 17.96
C GLU A 292 -20.08 9.28 18.81
N ILE A 293 -20.60 8.71 19.90
CA ILE A 293 -19.80 7.98 20.91
C ILE A 293 -19.04 6.80 20.28
N SER A 294 -19.67 6.06 19.37
CA SER A 294 -19.02 4.92 18.71
C SER A 294 -17.82 5.33 17.85
N LEU A 295 -17.89 6.50 17.20
CA LEU A 295 -16.78 7.04 16.41
C LEU A 295 -15.67 7.55 17.32
N LEU A 296 -16.03 8.20 18.44
CA LEU A 296 -15.07 8.65 19.42
C LEU A 296 -14.29 7.47 20.02
N TYR A 297 -14.99 6.42 20.43
CA TYR A 297 -14.39 5.16 20.89
C TYR A 297 -13.36 4.64 19.88
N GLY A 298 -13.75 4.53 18.60
CA GLY A 298 -12.85 4.04 17.54
C GLY A 298 -11.60 4.91 17.35
N ALA A 299 -11.76 6.23 17.42
CA ALA A 299 -10.64 7.15 17.30
C ALA A 299 -9.69 7.06 18.51
N LEU A 300 -10.22 6.99 19.73
CA LEU A 300 -9.40 6.84 20.94
C LEU A 300 -8.60 5.53 20.93
N MET A 301 -9.23 4.42 20.51
CA MET A 301 -8.56 3.12 20.37
C MET A 301 -7.34 3.20 19.45
N ARG A 302 -7.50 3.82 18.27
CA ARG A 302 -6.40 3.97 17.30
C ARG A 302 -5.29 4.90 17.81
N ILE A 303 -5.65 6.01 18.45
CA ILE A 303 -4.66 6.92 19.07
C ILE A 303 -3.89 6.21 20.19
N ALA A 304 -4.57 5.41 21.02
CA ALA A 304 -3.96 4.65 22.10
C ALA A 304 -2.96 3.60 21.57
N VAL A 305 -3.31 2.89 20.49
CA VAL A 305 -2.40 1.96 19.80
C VAL A 305 -1.16 2.68 19.28
N ILE A 306 -1.30 3.88 18.71
CA ILE A 306 -0.14 4.67 18.25
C ILE A 306 0.74 5.10 19.44
N PHE A 307 0.14 5.53 20.56
CA PHE A 307 0.91 5.86 21.75
C PHE A 307 1.65 4.65 22.34
N ASN A 308 1.03 3.47 22.35
CA ASN A 308 1.68 2.24 22.78
C ASN A 308 2.91 1.93 21.92
N ASN A 309 2.75 1.91 20.59
CA ASN A 309 3.83 1.61 19.66
C ASN A 309 4.96 2.66 19.65
N THR A 310 4.66 3.91 20.02
CA THR A 310 5.66 4.98 20.14
C THR A 310 6.29 5.08 21.54
N GLY A 311 6.07 4.08 22.40
CA GLY A 311 6.63 3.99 23.76
C GLY A 311 5.98 4.94 24.78
N LYS A 312 4.92 5.66 24.41
CA LYS A 312 4.18 6.59 25.27
C LYS A 312 3.08 5.85 26.06
N ILE A 313 3.49 4.81 26.79
CA ILE A 313 2.61 3.81 27.41
C ILE A 313 1.61 4.43 28.39
N THR A 314 2.01 5.43 29.18
CA THR A 314 1.13 6.12 30.14
C THR A 314 0.01 6.92 29.46
N TYR A 315 0.27 7.48 28.27
CA TYR A 315 -0.77 8.15 27.47
C TYR A 315 -1.73 7.14 26.86
N ALA A 316 -1.21 6.01 26.38
CA ALA A 316 -2.04 4.91 25.87
C ALA A 316 -2.99 4.38 26.97
N GLU A 317 -2.49 4.17 28.20
CA GLU A 317 -3.31 3.74 29.34
C GLU A 317 -4.48 4.69 29.59
N LYS A 318 -4.21 6.00 29.69
CA LYS A 318 -5.25 7.02 29.92
C LYS A 318 -6.33 7.00 28.84
N LEU A 319 -5.95 6.75 27.59
CA LEU A 319 -6.91 6.68 26.48
C LEU A 319 -7.72 5.38 26.49
N TYR A 320 -7.11 4.24 26.81
CA TYR A 320 -7.86 3.00 26.95
C TYR A 320 -8.83 3.05 28.14
N GLN A 321 -8.47 3.71 29.23
CA GLN A 321 -9.40 3.97 30.35
C GLN A 321 -10.59 4.84 29.91
N LYS A 322 -10.35 5.87 29.09
CA LYS A 322 -11.44 6.66 28.49
C LYS A 322 -12.31 5.81 27.56
N ALA A 323 -11.70 5.00 26.69
CA ALA A 323 -12.40 4.11 25.79
C ALA A 323 -13.22 3.04 26.55
N LEU A 324 -12.77 2.60 27.72
CA LEU A 324 -13.51 1.70 28.60
C LEU A 324 -14.79 2.34 29.12
N LYS A 325 -14.73 3.59 29.60
CA LYS A 325 -15.92 4.32 30.04
C LYS A 325 -16.94 4.51 28.91
N LEU A 326 -16.46 4.84 27.70
CA LEU A 326 -17.35 4.96 26.53
C LEU A 326 -17.97 3.62 26.12
N LEU A 327 -17.32 2.50 26.43
CA LEU A 327 -17.84 1.18 26.10
C LEU A 327 -19.13 0.87 26.88
N ASP A 328 -19.24 1.37 28.11
CA ASP A 328 -20.42 1.20 28.98
C ASP A 328 -21.65 1.95 28.44
N GLU A 329 -21.43 3.01 27.64
CA GLU A 329 -22.48 3.79 26.98
C GLU A 329 -22.88 3.23 25.59
N LEU A 330 -22.20 2.20 25.12
CA LEU A 330 -22.42 1.61 23.79
C LEU A 330 -23.20 0.29 23.89
N PRO A 331 -23.96 -0.09 22.84
CA PRO A 331 -24.57 -1.41 22.77
C PRO A 331 -23.55 -2.53 22.99
N GLU A 332 -23.95 -3.57 23.72
CA GLU A 332 -23.07 -4.67 24.07
C GLU A 332 -22.46 -5.29 22.81
N ASN A 333 -21.13 -5.31 22.76
CA ASN A 333 -20.40 -5.90 21.67
C ASN A 333 -19.18 -6.66 22.23
N PRO A 334 -19.26 -8.01 22.33
CA PRO A 334 -18.20 -8.79 22.97
C PRO A 334 -16.88 -8.70 22.21
N ARG A 335 -16.90 -8.51 20.88
CA ARG A 335 -15.67 -8.31 20.08
C ARG A 335 -14.99 -6.99 20.41
N ARG A 336 -15.77 -5.91 20.53
CA ARG A 336 -15.25 -4.59 20.92
C ARG A 336 -14.67 -4.62 22.34
N LYS A 337 -15.38 -5.24 23.28
CA LYS A 337 -14.91 -5.43 24.66
C LYS A 337 -13.62 -6.24 24.70
N LEU A 338 -13.57 -7.37 24.00
CA LEU A 338 -12.38 -8.22 23.88
C LEU A 338 -11.17 -7.45 23.38
N GLN A 339 -11.31 -6.70 22.28
CA GLN A 339 -10.22 -5.93 21.69
C GLN A 339 -9.64 -4.89 22.67
N LEU A 340 -10.52 -4.18 23.40
CA LEU A 340 -10.08 -3.23 24.41
C LEU A 340 -9.34 -3.92 25.57
N MET A 341 -9.87 -5.04 26.07
CA MET A 341 -9.26 -5.77 27.17
C MET A 341 -7.88 -6.33 26.82
N VAL A 342 -7.71 -6.89 25.62
CA VAL A 342 -6.39 -7.32 25.12
C VAL A 342 -5.41 -6.16 25.18
N ASN A 343 -5.77 -4.99 24.66
CA ASN A 343 -4.90 -3.81 24.67
C ASN A 343 -4.58 -3.31 26.08
N ILE A 344 -5.56 -3.25 26.99
CA ILE A 344 -5.32 -2.86 28.39
C ILE A 344 -4.39 -3.88 29.07
N GLY A 345 -4.60 -5.19 28.85
CA GLY A 345 -3.74 -6.24 29.41
C GLY A 345 -2.28 -6.10 28.97
N VAL A 346 -2.04 -5.81 27.68
CA VAL A 346 -0.70 -5.53 27.15
C VAL A 346 -0.09 -4.30 27.83
N ILE A 347 -0.83 -3.20 27.93
CA ILE A 347 -0.36 -1.97 28.59
C ILE A 347 -0.01 -2.20 30.06
N LYS A 348 -0.84 -2.95 30.79
CA LYS A 348 -0.60 -3.30 32.20
C LYS A 348 0.67 -4.12 32.36
N SER A 349 0.88 -5.07 31.44
CA SER A 349 2.07 -5.92 31.37
C SER A 349 3.33 -5.10 31.07
N ASN A 350 3.27 -4.18 30.09
CA ASN A 350 4.38 -3.28 29.73
C ASN A 350 4.76 -2.30 30.85
N LEU A 351 3.80 -1.94 31.72
CA LEU A 351 4.04 -1.16 32.94
C LEU A 351 4.51 -2.02 34.13
N ASN A 352 4.88 -3.27 33.88
CA ASN A 352 5.31 -4.25 34.88
C ASN A 352 4.25 -4.56 35.97
N ARG A 353 2.97 -4.26 35.72
CA ARG A 353 1.83 -4.59 36.60
C ARG A 353 1.26 -5.94 36.19
N LEU A 354 2.09 -6.97 36.34
CA LEU A 354 1.84 -8.31 35.80
C LEU A 354 0.57 -8.97 36.37
N SER A 355 0.24 -8.72 37.64
CA SER A 355 -0.97 -9.26 38.27
C SER A 355 -2.25 -8.70 37.64
N GLU A 356 -2.33 -7.38 37.44
CA GLU A 356 -3.47 -6.74 36.78
C GLU A 356 -3.59 -7.18 35.31
N GLY A 357 -2.46 -7.22 34.58
CA GLY A 357 -2.45 -7.67 33.18
C GLY A 357 -2.96 -9.11 33.02
N LYS A 358 -2.54 -10.00 33.92
CA LYS A 358 -3.01 -11.40 33.96
C LYS A 358 -4.51 -11.50 34.20
N GLU A 359 -5.05 -10.75 35.16
CA GLU A 359 -6.49 -10.77 35.44
C GLU A 359 -7.30 -10.32 34.22
N ILE A 360 -6.89 -9.23 33.58
CA ILE A 360 -7.53 -8.72 32.36
C ILE A 360 -7.46 -9.74 31.22
N PHE A 361 -6.30 -10.38 31.02
CA PHE A 361 -6.16 -11.42 29.99
C PHE A 361 -7.00 -12.66 30.27
N LEU A 362 -7.17 -13.08 31.53
CA LEU A 362 -8.05 -14.19 31.88
C LEU A 362 -9.53 -13.86 31.59
N GLN A 363 -9.97 -12.66 31.91
CA GLN A 363 -11.32 -12.20 31.57
C GLN A 363 -11.51 -12.11 30.05
N ALA A 364 -10.53 -11.57 29.31
CA ALA A 364 -10.52 -11.52 27.86
C ALA A 364 -10.56 -12.93 27.23
N LEU A 365 -9.83 -13.89 27.81
CA LEU A 365 -9.78 -15.28 27.34
C LEU A 365 -11.15 -15.96 27.46
N SER A 366 -11.89 -15.67 28.53
CA SER A 366 -13.28 -16.15 28.69
C SER A 366 -14.18 -15.63 27.58
N ILE A 367 -14.10 -14.33 27.26
CA ILE A 367 -14.87 -13.72 26.17
C ILE A 367 -14.49 -14.32 24.82
N ALA A 368 -13.19 -14.42 24.51
CA ALA A 368 -12.68 -14.96 23.25
C ALA A 368 -13.19 -16.39 23.00
N LYS A 369 -13.14 -17.25 24.03
CA LYS A 369 -13.69 -18.61 23.98
C LYS A 369 -15.20 -18.61 23.75
N LYS A 370 -15.95 -17.77 24.47
CA LYS A 370 -17.42 -17.69 24.33
C LYS A 370 -17.86 -17.30 22.92
N ILE A 371 -17.11 -16.45 22.23
CA ILE A 371 -17.42 -16.01 20.86
C ILE A 371 -16.71 -16.82 19.75
N GLY A 372 -15.97 -17.86 20.11
CA GLY A 372 -15.25 -18.71 19.15
C GLY A 372 -14.08 -18.01 18.43
N ASP A 373 -13.46 -16.99 19.03
CA ASP A 373 -12.33 -16.27 18.44
C ASP A 373 -11.01 -17.03 18.72
N SER A 374 -10.73 -18.04 17.90
CA SER A 374 -9.54 -18.91 18.05
C SER A 374 -8.23 -18.12 17.99
N GLN A 375 -8.12 -17.15 17.07
CA GLN A 375 -6.91 -16.36 16.89
C GLN A 375 -6.61 -15.48 18.12
N THR A 376 -7.61 -14.78 18.65
CA THR A 376 -7.44 -13.98 19.87
C THR A 376 -7.19 -14.87 21.09
N THR A 377 -7.80 -16.06 21.12
CA THR A 377 -7.56 -17.06 22.18
C THR A 377 -6.10 -17.48 22.22
N ALA A 378 -5.49 -17.81 21.07
CA ALA A 378 -4.07 -18.16 20.99
C ALA A 378 -3.17 -17.01 21.47
N SER A 379 -3.39 -15.80 20.97
CA SER A 379 -2.64 -14.60 21.38
C SER A 379 -2.71 -14.31 22.89
N LEU A 380 -3.89 -14.51 23.50
CA LEU A 380 -4.06 -14.35 24.94
C LEU A 380 -3.29 -15.43 25.73
N LEU A 381 -3.22 -16.66 25.24
CA LEU A 381 -2.42 -17.72 25.85
C LEU A 381 -0.91 -17.41 25.76
N THR A 382 -0.43 -16.88 24.64
CA THR A 382 0.95 -16.42 24.49
C THR A 382 1.28 -15.33 25.51
N ASN A 383 0.43 -14.30 25.62
CA ASN A 383 0.62 -13.21 26.58
C ASN A 383 0.58 -13.70 28.03
N LEU A 384 -0.33 -14.61 28.38
CA LEU A 384 -0.37 -15.22 29.71
C LEU A 384 0.87 -16.07 29.97
N GLY A 385 1.37 -16.81 28.97
CA GLY A 385 2.61 -17.57 29.05
C GLY A 385 3.81 -16.68 29.39
N TRP A 386 3.93 -15.55 28.68
CA TRP A 386 4.94 -14.53 28.96
C TRP A 386 4.84 -13.98 30.39
N ILE A 387 3.63 -13.66 30.87
CA ILE A 387 3.45 -13.21 32.26
C ILE A 387 3.91 -14.29 33.26
N PHE A 388 3.57 -15.56 33.03
CA PHE A 388 4.01 -16.64 33.92
C PHE A 388 5.53 -16.83 33.91
N GLU A 389 6.20 -16.63 32.77
CA GLU A 389 7.67 -16.60 32.69
C GLU A 389 8.23 -15.50 33.58
N LYS A 390 7.75 -14.25 33.42
CA LYS A 390 8.16 -13.10 34.24
C LYS A 390 7.88 -13.26 35.73
N GLN A 391 6.89 -14.08 36.09
CA GLN A 391 6.58 -14.41 37.49
C GLN A 391 7.40 -15.60 38.03
N GLY A 392 8.41 -16.10 37.30
CA GLY A 392 9.24 -17.23 37.72
C GLY A 392 8.50 -18.56 37.71
N LYS A 393 7.48 -18.71 36.85
CA LYS A 393 6.65 -19.94 36.73
C LYS A 393 6.78 -20.57 35.33
N PRO A 394 8.00 -20.92 34.89
CA PRO A 394 8.24 -21.37 33.51
C PRO A 394 7.52 -22.67 33.15
N HIS A 395 7.26 -23.58 34.09
CA HIS A 395 6.42 -24.77 33.84
C HIS A 395 5.00 -24.43 33.37
N ARG A 396 4.40 -23.35 33.88
CA ARG A 396 3.08 -22.90 33.44
C ARG A 396 3.17 -22.24 32.06
N ALA A 397 4.22 -21.44 31.83
CA ALA A 397 4.49 -20.82 30.54
C ALA A 397 4.63 -21.86 29.42
N VAL A 398 5.38 -22.95 29.64
CA VAL A 398 5.53 -24.07 28.68
C VAL A 398 4.16 -24.63 28.25
N LYS A 399 3.24 -24.86 29.20
CA LYS A 399 1.91 -25.39 28.89
C LYS A 399 1.12 -24.43 28.00
N LEU A 400 1.17 -23.13 28.31
CA LEU A 400 0.44 -22.11 27.57
C LEU A 400 1.01 -21.87 26.17
N HIS A 401 2.33 -21.76 26.02
CA HIS A 401 2.96 -21.59 24.71
C HIS A 401 2.76 -22.80 23.80
N ARG A 402 2.74 -24.03 24.35
CA ARG A 402 2.39 -25.23 23.55
C ARG A 402 0.96 -25.19 23.02
N LEU A 403 0.02 -24.73 23.86
CA LEU A 403 -1.38 -24.58 23.45
C LEU A 403 -1.53 -23.50 22.39
N ALA A 404 -0.94 -22.32 22.61
CA ALA A 404 -0.95 -21.21 21.66
C ALA A 404 -0.35 -21.63 20.30
N MET A 405 0.85 -22.22 20.30
CA MET A 405 1.53 -22.71 19.10
C MET A 405 0.66 -23.69 18.30
N LYS A 406 -0.01 -24.63 18.99
CA LYS A 406 -0.91 -25.59 18.33
C LYS A 406 -2.10 -24.88 17.68
N MET A 407 -2.70 -23.93 18.38
CA MET A 407 -3.83 -23.15 17.86
C MET A 407 -3.42 -22.26 16.70
N ASP A 408 -2.27 -21.58 16.77
CA ASP A 408 -1.79 -20.74 15.67
C ASP A 408 -1.42 -21.55 14.43
N ARG A 409 -0.92 -22.78 14.61
CA ARG A 409 -0.79 -23.74 13.50
C ARG A 409 -2.14 -24.08 12.88
N GLU A 410 -3.15 -24.41 13.69
CA GLU A 410 -4.51 -24.72 13.22
C GLU A 410 -5.16 -23.50 12.53
N ASN A 411 -4.85 -22.29 12.98
CA ASN A 411 -5.28 -21.03 12.39
C ASN A 411 -4.47 -20.64 11.13
N ASN A 412 -3.46 -21.43 10.73
CA ASN A 412 -2.51 -21.11 9.66
C ASN A 412 -1.74 -19.78 9.86
N ASN A 413 -1.56 -19.36 11.11
CA ASN A 413 -0.83 -18.15 11.47
C ASN A 413 0.66 -18.47 11.67
N ILE A 414 1.39 -18.58 10.56
CA ILE A 414 2.79 -19.03 10.55
C ILE A 414 3.70 -18.12 11.39
N LEU A 415 3.45 -16.80 11.39
CA LEU A 415 4.24 -15.84 12.17
C LEU A 415 4.07 -16.10 13.68
N ALA A 416 2.82 -16.16 14.16
CA ALA A 416 2.56 -16.39 15.58
C ALA A 416 3.01 -17.79 16.04
N GLU A 417 2.88 -18.82 15.19
CA GLU A 417 3.44 -20.15 15.49
C GLU A 417 4.96 -20.09 15.73
N ALA A 418 5.68 -19.31 14.90
CA ALA A 418 7.13 -19.13 15.06
C ALA A 418 7.48 -18.35 16.34
N GLU A 419 6.73 -17.30 16.65
CA GLU A 419 6.89 -16.52 17.90
C GLU A 419 6.61 -17.37 19.14
N ASP A 420 5.56 -18.19 19.11
CA ASP A 420 5.24 -19.12 20.20
C ASP A 420 6.33 -20.18 20.40
N LEU A 421 6.94 -20.67 19.32
CA LEU A 421 8.07 -21.60 19.40
C LEU A 421 9.30 -20.96 20.07
N VAL A 422 9.56 -19.68 19.78
CA VAL A 422 10.63 -18.92 20.46
C VAL A 422 10.31 -18.76 21.95
N ASN A 423 9.09 -18.34 22.29
CA ASN A 423 8.66 -18.17 23.68
C ASN A 423 8.67 -19.51 24.45
N LEU A 424 8.26 -20.59 23.79
CA LEU A 424 8.36 -21.95 24.31
C LEU A 424 9.82 -22.32 24.59
N ALA A 425 10.75 -22.00 23.70
CA ALA A 425 12.17 -22.27 23.91
C ALA A 425 12.72 -21.54 25.14
N ILE A 426 12.37 -20.27 25.34
CA ILE A 426 12.75 -19.50 26.53
C ILE A 426 12.21 -20.16 27.80
N ALA A 427 10.94 -20.56 27.80
CA ALA A 427 10.33 -21.23 28.94
C ALA A 427 10.93 -22.62 29.21
N LEU A 428 11.30 -23.38 28.16
CA LEU A 428 11.98 -24.67 28.27
C LEU A 428 13.39 -24.52 28.85
N LYS A 429 14.13 -23.49 28.41
CA LYS A 429 15.43 -23.12 29.01
C LYS A 429 15.28 -22.82 30.49
N GLY A 430 14.23 -22.09 30.88
CA GLY A 430 13.93 -21.76 32.28
C GLY A 430 13.63 -22.98 33.18
N ILE A 431 13.32 -24.15 32.62
CA ILE A 431 13.17 -25.41 33.36
C ILE A 431 14.33 -26.40 33.10
N GLY A 432 15.45 -25.93 32.56
CA GLY A 432 16.65 -26.74 32.31
C GLY A 432 16.57 -27.66 31.08
N ARG A 433 15.51 -27.61 30.28
CA ARG A 433 15.33 -28.45 29.08
C ARG A 433 15.93 -27.78 27.85
N ILE A 434 17.26 -27.64 27.84
CA ILE A 434 18.00 -26.91 26.79
C ILE A 434 17.84 -27.58 25.41
N ASP A 435 17.95 -28.89 25.31
CA ASP A 435 17.84 -29.60 24.03
C ASP A 435 16.47 -29.39 23.36
N ASP A 436 15.38 -29.46 24.14
CA ASP A 436 14.03 -29.17 23.65
C ASP A 436 13.86 -27.70 23.24
N ALA A 437 14.54 -26.78 23.93
CA ALA A 437 14.54 -25.37 23.58
C ALA A 437 15.22 -25.15 22.20
N ILE A 438 16.35 -25.82 21.95
CA ILE A 438 17.03 -25.76 20.65
C ILE A 438 16.16 -26.34 19.54
N VAL A 439 15.52 -27.50 19.75
CA VAL A 439 14.56 -28.07 18.78
C VAL A 439 13.43 -27.10 18.47
N SER A 440 12.93 -26.38 19.47
CA SER A 440 11.88 -25.37 19.28
C SER A 440 12.36 -24.18 18.46
N LEU A 441 13.58 -23.68 18.73
CA LEU A 441 14.20 -22.58 17.96
C LEU A 441 14.52 -22.98 16.51
N GLU A 442 14.95 -24.22 16.26
CA GLU A 442 15.17 -24.71 14.90
C GLU A 442 13.89 -24.74 14.07
N ARG A 443 12.76 -25.09 14.70
CA ARG A 443 11.45 -25.02 14.05
C ARG A 443 11.05 -23.57 13.78
N ALA A 444 11.19 -22.68 14.76
CA ALA A 444 10.89 -21.25 14.59
C ALA A 444 11.71 -20.64 13.44
N LYS A 445 13.02 -20.92 13.42
CA LYS A 445 13.95 -20.51 12.36
C LYS A 445 13.45 -20.90 10.96
N LYS A 446 13.03 -22.16 10.76
CA LYS A 446 12.50 -22.64 9.47
C LYS A 446 11.23 -21.89 9.06
N LEU A 447 10.35 -21.56 10.02
CA LEU A 447 9.14 -20.79 9.75
C LEU A 447 9.46 -19.34 9.39
N PHE A 448 10.35 -18.67 10.14
CA PHE A 448 10.81 -17.31 9.82
C PHE A 448 11.49 -17.24 8.44
N GLU A 449 12.34 -18.22 8.11
CA GLU A 449 12.95 -18.34 6.77
C GLU A 449 11.89 -18.50 5.68
N LYS A 450 10.84 -19.29 5.93
CA LYS A 450 9.73 -19.50 4.97
C LYS A 450 8.93 -18.23 4.69
N ILE A 451 8.71 -17.38 5.69
CA ILE A 451 7.93 -16.14 5.55
C ILE A 451 8.79 -14.90 5.27
N GLY A 452 10.12 -15.04 5.24
CA GLY A 452 11.04 -13.92 4.99
C GLY A 452 11.14 -12.93 6.16
N ASP A 453 10.81 -13.34 7.39
CA ASP A 453 10.94 -12.49 8.57
C ASP A 453 12.37 -12.52 9.12
N PHE A 454 13.16 -11.53 8.73
CA PHE A 454 14.55 -11.40 9.17
C PHE A 454 14.70 -11.01 10.64
N VAL A 455 13.70 -10.35 11.24
CA VAL A 455 13.74 -9.94 12.65
C VAL A 455 13.54 -11.16 13.54
N GLY A 456 12.47 -11.93 13.30
CA GLY A 456 12.22 -13.19 14.00
C GLY A 456 13.36 -14.20 13.82
N LEU A 457 13.91 -14.29 12.60
CA LEU A 457 15.08 -15.14 12.31
C LEU A 457 16.32 -14.72 13.12
N ALA A 458 16.60 -13.42 13.20
CA ALA A 458 17.71 -12.89 13.98
C ALA A 458 17.53 -13.18 15.48
N PHE A 459 16.32 -13.00 16.01
CA PHE A 459 16.01 -13.30 17.39
C PHE A 459 16.20 -14.79 17.71
N ALA A 460 15.66 -15.68 16.87
CA ALA A 460 15.81 -17.13 17.07
C ALA A 460 17.28 -17.57 17.07
N LEU A 461 18.10 -17.04 16.13
CA LEU A 461 19.54 -17.32 16.09
C LEU A 461 20.27 -16.77 17.31
N ASN A 462 19.89 -15.58 17.79
CA ASN A 462 20.45 -15.00 19.00
C ASN A 462 20.18 -15.87 20.24
N SER A 463 18.93 -16.30 20.43
CA SER A 463 18.57 -17.21 21.52
C SER A 463 19.28 -18.56 21.40
N MET A 464 19.44 -19.11 20.20
CA MET A 464 20.19 -20.36 20.00
C MET A 464 21.64 -20.22 20.45
N GLY A 465 22.32 -19.14 20.07
CA GLY A 465 23.70 -18.90 20.48
C GLY A 465 23.84 -18.68 21.99
N GLU A 466 22.89 -17.96 22.60
CA GLU A 466 22.83 -17.79 24.06
C GLU A 466 22.69 -19.13 24.78
N PHE A 467 21.77 -19.99 24.33
CA PHE A 467 21.45 -21.25 25.02
C PHE A 467 22.56 -22.30 24.88
N LEU A 468 23.36 -22.20 23.80
CA LEU A 468 24.49 -23.08 23.56
C LEU A 468 25.80 -22.58 24.20
N ARG A 469 25.87 -21.37 24.77
CA ARG A 469 27.13 -20.72 25.21
C ARG A 469 27.98 -21.58 26.13
N GLU A 470 27.37 -22.29 27.08
CA GLU A 470 28.08 -23.03 28.11
C GLU A 470 28.63 -24.38 27.60
N ASN A 471 27.91 -25.05 26.70
CA ASN A 471 28.20 -26.43 26.29
C ASN A 471 28.57 -26.59 24.80
N GLY A 472 28.47 -25.52 24.00
CA GLY A 472 28.69 -25.55 22.57
C GLY A 472 30.08 -25.08 22.14
N ASP A 473 30.44 -25.42 20.91
CA ASP A 473 31.65 -24.92 20.26
C ASP A 473 31.56 -23.39 20.10
N ARG A 474 32.40 -22.69 20.88
CA ARG A 474 32.42 -21.23 20.98
C ARG A 474 32.63 -20.53 19.63
N VAL A 475 33.38 -21.14 18.72
CA VAL A 475 33.60 -20.59 17.36
C VAL A 475 32.32 -20.68 16.54
N LYS A 476 31.58 -21.79 16.65
CA LYS A 476 30.28 -21.95 15.99
C LYS A 476 29.25 -20.97 16.55
N ILE A 477 29.23 -20.74 17.86
CA ILE A 477 28.31 -19.80 18.52
C ILE A 477 28.55 -18.37 18.05
N LEU A 478 29.81 -17.92 18.02
CA LEU A 478 30.17 -16.62 17.46
C LEU A 478 29.70 -16.47 16.00
N LYS A 479 29.78 -17.53 15.19
CA LYS A 479 29.27 -17.52 13.80
C LYS A 479 27.75 -17.34 13.76
N ILE A 480 27.02 -17.99 14.66
CA ILE A 480 25.56 -17.85 14.81
C ILE A 480 25.20 -16.42 15.21
N HIS A 481 25.81 -15.87 16.26
CA HIS A 481 25.54 -14.49 16.69
C HIS A 481 25.95 -13.45 15.65
N ARG A 482 27.04 -13.66 14.91
CA ARG A 482 27.40 -12.77 13.78
C ARG A 482 26.37 -12.80 12.66
N LYS A 483 25.76 -13.97 12.37
CA LYS A 483 24.65 -14.06 11.42
C LYS A 483 23.42 -13.31 11.94
N ALA A 484 23.06 -13.48 13.21
CA ALA A 484 21.98 -12.73 13.86
C ALA A 484 22.22 -11.22 13.79
N LEU A 485 23.45 -10.76 14.07
CA LEU A 485 23.81 -9.34 14.03
C LEU A 485 23.66 -8.74 12.62
N LYS A 486 24.07 -9.50 11.59
CA LYS A 486 23.91 -9.06 10.20
C LYS A 486 22.44 -8.86 9.86
N LEU A 487 21.59 -9.83 10.21
CA LEU A 487 20.15 -9.77 9.98
C LEU A 487 19.49 -8.61 10.74
N ALA A 488 19.78 -8.46 12.04
CA ALA A 488 19.23 -7.38 12.86
C ALA A 488 19.62 -5.98 12.34
N LYS A 489 20.87 -5.82 11.88
CA LYS A 489 21.33 -4.56 11.24
C LYS A 489 20.62 -4.30 9.92
N SER A 490 20.46 -5.32 9.09
CA SER A 490 19.74 -5.19 7.81
C SER A 490 18.26 -4.87 7.99
N ALA A 491 17.64 -5.34 9.08
CA ALA A 491 16.27 -5.01 9.44
C ALA A 491 16.12 -3.63 10.09
N GLY A 492 17.23 -2.98 10.50
CA GLY A 492 17.18 -1.68 11.17
C GLY A 492 16.64 -1.72 12.59
N GLU A 493 16.82 -2.85 13.30
CA GLU A 493 16.29 -3.07 14.66
C GLU A 493 17.34 -2.77 15.75
N PRO A 494 17.42 -1.53 16.29
CA PRO A 494 18.49 -1.12 17.20
C PRO A 494 18.48 -1.88 18.54
N PHE A 495 17.29 -2.27 19.03
CA PHE A 495 17.14 -3.06 20.25
C PHE A 495 17.77 -4.45 20.08
N LEU A 496 17.39 -5.17 19.02
CA LEU A 496 17.95 -6.49 18.72
C LEU A 496 19.45 -6.41 18.40
N VAL A 497 19.90 -5.35 17.73
CA VAL A 497 21.34 -5.11 17.52
C VAL A 497 22.07 -4.96 18.85
N ALA A 498 21.51 -4.23 19.82
CA ALA A 498 22.12 -4.07 21.14
C ALA A 498 22.25 -5.42 21.88
N ASP A 499 21.18 -6.21 21.87
CA ASP A 499 21.12 -7.50 22.54
C ASP A 499 22.09 -8.53 21.92
N VAL A 500 22.13 -8.62 20.58
CA VAL A 500 23.08 -9.50 19.89
C VAL A 500 24.53 -9.07 20.15
N LEU A 501 24.82 -7.77 20.17
CA LEU A 501 26.17 -7.27 20.48
C LEU A 501 26.57 -7.60 21.91
N LEU A 502 25.64 -7.51 22.87
CA LEU A 502 25.87 -7.93 24.24
C LEU A 502 26.19 -9.43 24.30
N ASN A 503 25.43 -10.27 23.59
CA ASN A 503 25.70 -11.70 23.55
C ASN A 503 27.05 -12.05 22.91
N ILE A 504 27.47 -11.35 21.85
CA ILE A 504 28.81 -11.51 21.27
C ILE A 504 29.90 -11.11 22.27
N ALA A 505 29.69 -10.04 23.04
CA ALA A 505 30.65 -9.65 24.08
C ALA A 505 30.79 -10.75 25.14
N LEU A 506 29.67 -11.33 25.59
CA LEU A 506 29.67 -12.44 26.54
C LEU A 506 30.40 -13.68 26.00
N ASP A 507 30.28 -13.97 24.70
CA ASP A 507 31.03 -15.06 24.07
C ASP A 507 32.55 -14.80 24.10
N TYR A 508 32.97 -13.54 23.85
CA TYR A 508 34.39 -13.18 23.92
C TYR A 508 34.93 -13.20 25.36
N ILE A 509 34.13 -12.83 26.35
CA ILE A 509 34.48 -13.01 27.77
C ILE A 509 34.69 -14.49 28.06
N ALA A 510 33.80 -15.36 27.59
CA ALA A 510 33.96 -16.81 27.75
C ALA A 510 35.26 -17.32 27.10
N LEU A 511 35.65 -16.75 25.95
CA LEU A 511 36.93 -17.01 25.27
C LEU A 511 38.15 -16.34 25.92
N LYS A 512 37.97 -15.58 27.00
CA LYS A 512 39.02 -14.79 27.68
C LYS A 512 39.66 -13.71 26.80
N ASP A 513 38.96 -13.25 25.77
CA ASP A 513 39.38 -12.17 24.89
C ASP A 513 38.72 -10.85 25.32
N MET A 514 39.35 -10.19 26.30
CA MET A 514 38.78 -9.01 26.95
C MET A 514 38.76 -7.78 26.03
N ASP A 515 39.72 -7.64 25.11
CA ASP A 515 39.79 -6.50 24.21
C ASP A 515 38.60 -6.48 23.25
N ARG A 516 38.30 -7.63 22.63
CA ARG A 516 37.12 -7.72 21.77
C ARG A 516 35.83 -7.61 22.58
N ALA A 517 35.76 -8.22 23.76
CA ALA A 517 34.60 -8.10 24.64
C ALA A 517 34.28 -6.63 24.95
N LYS A 518 35.27 -5.83 25.39
CA LYS A 518 35.11 -4.40 25.70
C LYS A 518 34.65 -3.60 24.48
N ASN A 519 35.16 -3.90 23.29
CA ASN A 519 34.71 -3.28 22.04
C ASN A 519 33.22 -3.55 21.76
N TYR A 520 32.80 -4.82 21.87
CA TYR A 520 31.41 -5.21 21.63
C TYR A 520 30.44 -4.65 22.69
N LEU A 521 30.85 -4.59 23.97
CA LEU A 521 30.08 -3.92 25.02
C LEU A 521 29.86 -2.44 24.71
N LYS A 522 30.91 -1.71 24.30
CA LYS A 522 30.78 -0.29 23.91
C LYS A 522 29.75 -0.11 22.79
N ARG A 523 29.78 -0.99 21.79
CA ARG A 523 28.82 -0.97 20.67
C ARG A 523 27.40 -1.34 21.10
N ALA A 524 27.26 -2.32 22.01
CA ALA A 524 25.96 -2.69 22.59
C ALA A 524 25.34 -1.50 23.34
N LYS A 525 26.12 -0.83 24.20
CA LYS A 525 25.69 0.38 24.92
C LYS A 525 25.23 1.49 23.98
N GLN A 526 26.02 1.77 22.94
CA GLN A 526 25.66 2.79 21.94
C GLN A 526 24.34 2.45 21.22
N SER A 527 24.11 1.17 20.87
CA SER A 527 22.87 0.75 20.23
C SER A 527 21.68 0.84 21.20
N ALA A 528 21.85 0.42 22.45
CA ALA A 528 20.83 0.49 23.50
C ALA A 528 20.42 1.95 23.80
N GLN A 529 21.38 2.87 23.85
CA GLN A 529 21.11 4.30 24.03
C GLN A 529 20.28 4.88 22.88
N LYS A 530 20.52 4.46 21.63
CA LYS A 530 19.73 4.91 20.47
C LYS A 530 18.27 4.50 20.54
N CYS A 531 17.96 3.37 21.19
CA CYS A 531 16.59 2.88 21.35
C CYS A 531 16.02 3.12 22.77
N ASN A 532 16.69 3.93 23.60
CA ASN A 532 16.31 4.20 25.00
C ASN A 532 16.14 2.93 25.87
N ASP A 533 16.88 1.86 25.56
CA ASP A 533 16.88 0.64 26.36
C ASP A 533 17.85 0.78 27.54
N MET A 534 17.36 1.40 28.61
CA MET A 534 18.14 1.64 29.82
C MET A 534 18.45 0.36 30.61
N GLU A 535 17.70 -0.73 30.39
CA GLU A 535 17.98 -2.01 31.04
C GLU A 535 19.26 -2.62 30.48
N THR A 536 19.37 -2.68 29.15
CA THR A 536 20.58 -3.18 28.49
C THR A 536 21.78 -2.28 28.76
N VAL A 537 21.60 -0.95 28.83
CA VAL A 537 22.69 -0.03 29.23
C VAL A 537 23.24 -0.41 30.61
N LYS A 538 22.37 -0.61 31.61
CA LYS A 538 22.79 -1.01 32.96
C LYS A 538 23.45 -2.38 32.98
N LYS A 539 22.94 -3.34 32.21
CA LYS A 539 23.57 -4.68 32.08
C LYS A 539 24.99 -4.56 31.51
N VAL A 540 25.15 -3.79 30.45
CA VAL A 540 26.46 -3.55 29.82
C VAL A 540 27.43 -2.91 30.80
N GLU A 541 27.01 -1.86 31.52
CA GLU A 541 27.85 -1.17 32.52
C GLU A 541 28.30 -2.13 33.63
N LYS A 542 27.37 -2.90 34.19
CA LYS A 542 27.67 -3.89 35.23
C LYS A 542 28.65 -4.98 34.76
N ILE A 543 28.59 -5.38 33.49
CA ILE A 543 29.55 -6.35 32.94
C ILE A 543 30.90 -5.68 32.72
N TYR A 544 30.91 -4.44 32.23
CA TYR A 544 32.12 -3.68 31.98
C TYR A 544 32.92 -3.41 33.27
N GLU A 545 32.25 -3.20 34.40
CA GLU A 545 32.90 -3.05 35.71
C GLU A 545 33.60 -4.33 36.21
N LYS A 546 33.20 -5.50 35.70
CA LYS A 546 33.71 -6.81 36.14
C LYS A 546 34.90 -7.32 35.31
N ILE A 547 35.24 -6.66 34.20
CA ILE A 547 36.28 -7.09 33.23
C ILE A 547 37.25 -5.96 32.91
#